data_AF-A0AAN5C7U2-F1
#
_entry.id   AF-A0AAN5C7U2-F1
#
_cell.length_a   1.000
_cell.length_b   1.000
_cell.length_c   1.000
_cell.angle_alpha   90.00
_cell.angle_beta   90.00
_cell.angle_gamma   90.00
#
_symmetry.space_group_name_H-M   'P 1'
#
loop_
_entity.id
_entity.type
_entity.pdbx_description
1 polymer ?
#
loop_
_entity_poly.entity_id
_entity_poly.type
_entity_poly.pdbx_seq_one_letter_code
_entity_poly.pdbx_strand_id
1 'polypeptide(L)'
;TPATPRIESVPLSNYMIVSKESLTSLLLECPKCEQGQCHLSFHMVGLAASCTRECNRCDFTATWHSSPVLKTSKASNKEKLPKINVDFVSGAILSAVGGTKLRLLLMMSGVTPLSTTSFHRLKKFYVSPAVDELFFKKQGELIDELRKRVAKGEKIHICGDGSFDSRGYSAAYCRYFLLNAETEEKKIALAEQKVNKER
;
A
#
# COMPACT_ATOMS: atom_id res chain seq x y z
N THR A 1 -34.72 -2.24 -29.41
CA THR A 1 -33.43 -2.97 -29.37
C THR A 1 -33.04 -3.16 -27.92
N PRO A 2 -32.96 -4.40 -27.40
CA PRO A 2 -32.49 -4.62 -26.04
C PRO A 2 -31.00 -4.28 -25.96
N ALA A 3 -30.61 -3.48 -24.96
CA ALA A 3 -29.22 -3.13 -24.71
C ALA A 3 -28.43 -4.40 -24.36
N THR A 4 -27.39 -4.68 -25.15
CA THR A 4 -26.43 -5.75 -24.87
C THR A 4 -25.85 -5.56 -23.47
N PRO A 5 -25.86 -6.58 -22.60
CA PRO A 5 -25.24 -6.48 -21.28
C PRO A 5 -23.75 -6.23 -21.49
N ARG A 6 -23.25 -5.07 -21.02
CA ARG A 6 -21.81 -4.84 -20.90
C ARG A 6 -21.28 -5.84 -19.88
N ILE A 7 -20.59 -6.85 -20.37
CA ILE A 7 -19.73 -7.68 -19.53
C ILE A 7 -18.65 -6.74 -19.02
N GLU A 8 -18.79 -6.24 -17.80
CA GLU A 8 -17.72 -5.53 -17.11
C GLU A 8 -16.63 -6.56 -16.81
N SER A 9 -15.69 -6.70 -17.75
CA SER A 9 -14.48 -7.48 -17.52
C SER A 9 -13.73 -6.87 -16.34
N VAL A 10 -13.55 -7.64 -15.27
CA VAL A 10 -12.69 -7.23 -14.15
C VAL A 10 -11.31 -6.89 -14.73
N PRO A 11 -10.79 -5.68 -14.54
CA PRO A 11 -9.51 -5.29 -15.12
C PRO A 11 -8.38 -6.15 -14.53
N LEU A 12 -7.57 -6.76 -15.40
CA LEU A 12 -6.40 -7.58 -15.04
C LEU A 12 -5.36 -6.79 -14.23
N SER A 13 -5.30 -5.47 -14.38
CA SER A 13 -4.41 -4.58 -13.63
C SER A 13 -5.04 -3.20 -13.42
N ASN A 14 -4.80 -2.60 -12.26
CA ASN A 14 -5.20 -1.23 -11.94
C ASN A 14 -4.22 -0.17 -12.52
N TYR A 15 -3.04 -0.59 -12.96
CA TYR A 15 -1.97 0.31 -13.46
C TYR A 15 -1.35 -0.24 -14.75
N MET A 16 -1.04 0.67 -15.67
CA MET A 16 -0.27 0.39 -16.88
C MET A 16 1.04 1.17 -16.86
N ILE A 17 2.12 0.55 -17.32
CA ILE A 17 3.41 1.23 -17.51
C ILE A 17 3.39 1.84 -18.91
N VAL A 18 3.55 3.17 -18.97
CA VAL A 18 3.54 3.94 -20.23
C VAL A 18 4.79 4.80 -20.28
N SER A 19 5.49 4.81 -21.41
CA SER A 19 6.68 5.65 -21.59
C SER A 19 6.31 7.13 -21.64
N LYS A 20 7.28 8.00 -21.30
CA LYS A 20 7.06 9.44 -21.31
C LYS A 20 6.73 9.94 -22.71
N GLU A 21 7.34 9.35 -23.74
CA GLU A 21 7.16 9.70 -25.15
C GLU A 21 5.72 9.39 -25.59
N SER A 22 5.23 8.18 -25.35
CA SER A 22 3.87 7.78 -25.72
C SER A 22 2.81 8.62 -25.00
N LEU A 23 3.02 8.91 -23.71
CA LEU A 23 2.12 9.78 -22.95
C LEU A 23 2.18 11.23 -23.46
N THR A 24 3.37 11.73 -23.79
CA THR A 24 3.56 13.10 -24.29
C THR A 24 2.84 13.28 -25.62
N SER A 25 3.01 12.35 -26.57
CA SER A 25 2.31 12.38 -27.85
C SER A 25 0.79 12.41 -27.69
N LEU A 26 0.26 11.59 -26.77
CA LEU A 26 -1.18 11.56 -26.47
C LEU A 26 -1.69 12.88 -25.88
N LEU A 27 -0.93 13.52 -25.00
CA LEU A 27 -1.36 14.75 -24.32
C LEU A 27 -1.12 16.02 -25.14
N LEU A 28 -0.29 15.95 -26.19
CA LEU A 28 0.06 17.08 -27.04
C LEU A 28 -1.15 17.60 -27.85
N GLU A 29 -2.03 16.71 -28.30
CA GLU A 29 -3.19 17.08 -29.12
C GLU A 29 -4.29 17.74 -28.27
N CYS A 30 -4.79 18.90 -28.68
CA CYS A 30 -5.87 19.56 -27.97
C CYS A 30 -7.22 18.85 -28.21
N PRO A 31 -7.90 18.34 -27.16
CA PRO A 31 -9.17 17.63 -27.32
C PRO A 31 -10.35 18.57 -27.64
N LYS A 32 -10.16 19.89 -27.56
CA LYS A 32 -11.21 20.89 -27.79
C LYS A 32 -11.25 21.39 -29.22
N CYS A 33 -10.09 21.68 -29.81
CA CYS A 33 -10.01 22.27 -31.15
C CYS A 33 -9.34 21.37 -32.19
N GLU A 34 -8.72 20.26 -31.79
CA GLU A 34 -8.06 19.23 -32.63
C GLU A 34 -6.89 19.72 -33.52
N GLN A 35 -6.74 21.04 -33.67
CA GLN A 35 -5.74 21.67 -34.53
C GLN A 35 -4.62 22.36 -33.74
N GLY A 36 -4.84 22.61 -32.44
CA GLY A 36 -3.89 23.24 -31.54
C GLY A 36 -2.99 22.22 -30.85
N GLN A 37 -1.75 22.64 -30.55
CA GLN A 37 -0.81 21.86 -29.75
C GLN A 37 -0.83 22.38 -28.30
N CYS A 38 -0.87 21.46 -27.35
CA CYS A 38 -0.81 21.76 -25.93
C CYS A 38 0.64 21.95 -25.50
N HIS A 39 0.94 23.06 -24.85
CA HIS A 39 2.13 23.16 -24.00
C HIS A 39 1.93 22.24 -22.78
N LEU A 40 2.92 21.39 -22.51
CA LEU A 40 2.84 20.35 -21.48
C LEU A 40 3.83 20.64 -20.35
N SER A 41 3.32 20.75 -19.13
CA SER A 41 4.12 20.90 -17.92
C SER A 41 3.90 19.71 -16.99
N PHE A 42 4.92 18.86 -16.87
CA PHE A 42 4.88 17.66 -16.04
C PHE A 42 5.39 17.94 -14.62
N HIS A 43 4.66 17.43 -13.62
CA HIS A 43 5.04 17.49 -12.22
C HIS A 43 4.86 16.12 -11.57
N MET A 44 5.86 15.69 -10.80
CA MET A 44 5.91 14.37 -10.15
C MET A 44 5.80 14.50 -8.63
N VAL A 45 4.93 13.69 -8.01
CA VAL A 45 4.84 13.50 -6.56
C VAL A 45 5.07 12.02 -6.26
N GLY A 46 6.33 11.63 -6.08
CA GLY A 46 6.70 10.21 -6.02
C GLY A 46 6.44 9.54 -7.36
N LEU A 47 5.64 8.47 -7.36
CA LEU A 47 5.21 7.75 -8.56
C LEU A 47 4.05 8.45 -9.30
N ALA A 48 3.35 9.37 -8.65
CA ALA A 48 2.22 10.05 -9.26
C ALA A 48 2.70 11.16 -10.19
N ALA A 49 2.25 11.10 -11.44
CA ALA A 49 2.47 12.13 -12.44
C ALA A 49 1.23 13.01 -12.58
N SER A 50 1.47 14.29 -12.82
CA SER A 50 0.46 15.26 -13.25
C SER A 50 0.99 16.05 -14.43
N CYS A 51 0.13 16.39 -15.38
CA CYS A 51 0.49 17.16 -16.55
C CYS A 51 -0.53 18.27 -16.77
N THR A 52 -0.09 19.52 -16.65
CA THR A 52 -0.89 20.69 -17.04
C THR A 52 -0.74 20.90 -18.53
N ARG A 53 -1.87 21.06 -19.21
CA ARG A 53 -2.00 21.19 -20.65
C ARG A 53 -2.63 22.53 -20.96
N GLU A 54 -1.97 23.35 -21.76
CA GLU A 54 -2.45 24.65 -22.19
C GLU A 54 -2.38 24.74 -23.72
N CYS A 55 -3.51 24.92 -24.38
CA CYS A 55 -3.54 24.97 -25.84
C CYS A 55 -3.04 26.32 -26.35
N ASN A 56 -2.20 26.30 -27.39
CA ASN A 56 -1.67 27.51 -28.02
C ASN A 56 -2.66 28.24 -28.95
N ARG A 57 -3.85 27.68 -29.22
CA ARG A 57 -4.83 28.24 -30.16
C ARG A 57 -6.18 28.58 -29.56
N CYS A 58 -6.55 27.96 -28.44
CA CYS A 58 -7.83 28.19 -27.77
C CYS A 58 -7.62 28.19 -26.26
N ASP A 59 -8.64 28.62 -25.52
CA ASP A 59 -8.57 28.72 -24.05
C ASP A 59 -8.71 27.37 -23.33
N PHE A 60 -8.21 26.28 -23.92
CA PHE A 60 -8.22 24.98 -23.27
C PHE A 60 -7.06 24.88 -22.29
N THR A 61 -7.41 24.76 -21.01
CA THR A 61 -6.48 24.44 -19.92
C THR A 61 -7.04 23.31 -19.09
N ALA A 62 -6.25 22.25 -18.91
CA ALA A 62 -6.63 21.10 -18.08
C ALA A 62 -5.42 20.43 -17.45
N THR A 63 -5.61 19.83 -16.28
CA THR A 63 -4.58 19.00 -15.63
C THR A 63 -4.98 17.53 -15.71
N TRP A 64 -4.11 16.73 -16.32
CA TRP A 64 -4.19 15.26 -16.29
C TRP A 64 -3.46 14.73 -15.06
N HIS A 65 -3.99 13.64 -14.47
CA HIS A 65 -3.40 12.98 -13.31
C HIS A 65 -3.27 11.47 -13.58
N SER A 66 -2.14 10.87 -13.21
CA SER A 66 -1.89 9.44 -13.40
C SER A 66 -2.60 8.54 -12.37
N SER A 67 -3.05 9.12 -11.26
CA SER A 67 -3.78 8.39 -10.21
C SER A 67 -4.69 9.34 -9.43
N PRO A 68 -5.80 8.84 -8.87
CA PRO A 68 -6.67 9.63 -8.02
C PRO A 68 -5.95 10.02 -6.72
N VAL A 69 -6.34 11.16 -6.16
CA VAL A 69 -5.88 11.62 -4.84
C VAL A 69 -6.86 11.11 -3.79
N LEU A 70 -6.35 10.37 -2.81
CA LEU A 70 -7.12 9.84 -1.70
C LEU A 70 -7.40 10.93 -0.66
N LYS A 71 -8.52 10.79 0.04
CA LYS A 71 -8.85 11.61 1.21
C LYS A 71 -7.86 11.27 2.33
N THR A 72 -7.47 12.29 3.10
CA THR A 72 -6.55 12.11 4.23
C THR A 72 -7.29 12.26 5.55
N SER A 73 -6.77 11.63 6.60
CA SER A 73 -7.32 11.75 7.96
C SER A 73 -7.07 13.13 8.59
N LYS A 74 -6.22 13.97 7.96
CA LYS A 74 -5.95 15.32 8.44
C LYS A 74 -7.09 16.26 8.06
N ALA A 75 -7.67 16.91 9.07
CA ALA A 75 -8.74 17.91 8.91
C ALA A 75 -8.38 19.05 7.94
N SER A 76 -7.09 19.34 7.72
CA SER A 76 -6.68 20.40 6.80
C SER A 76 -6.89 20.07 5.33
N ASN A 77 -7.08 18.79 4.93
CA ASN A 77 -7.15 18.33 3.53
C ASN A 77 -6.02 18.84 2.60
N LYS A 78 -4.95 19.43 3.16
CA LYS A 78 -3.82 19.99 2.40
C LYS A 78 -2.84 18.91 1.93
N GLU A 79 -2.87 17.74 2.56
CA GLU A 79 -2.03 16.64 2.18
C GLU A 79 -2.60 15.94 0.94
N LYS A 80 -1.89 16.05 -0.18
CA LYS A 80 -2.19 15.24 -1.37
C LYS A 80 -1.65 13.84 -1.14
N LEU A 81 -2.53 12.84 -1.18
CA LEU A 81 -2.19 11.43 -1.05
C LEU A 81 -2.51 10.68 -2.35
N PRO A 82 -1.61 10.70 -3.36
CA PRO A 82 -1.85 9.95 -4.59
C PRO A 82 -1.98 8.45 -4.32
N LYS A 83 -3.03 7.82 -4.84
CA LYS A 83 -3.32 6.40 -4.60
C LYS A 83 -2.15 5.49 -5.00
N ILE A 84 -1.51 5.77 -6.14
CA ILE A 84 -0.37 4.97 -6.64
C ILE A 84 0.78 4.90 -5.63
N ASN A 85 1.04 5.99 -4.90
CA ASN A 85 2.08 6.01 -3.89
C ASN A 85 1.73 5.09 -2.70
N VAL A 86 0.47 5.09 -2.28
CA VAL A 86 -0.01 4.21 -1.20
C VAL A 86 0.04 2.75 -1.62
N ASP A 87 -0.42 2.44 -2.83
CA ASP A 87 -0.45 1.07 -3.35
C ASP A 87 0.96 0.48 -3.48
N PHE A 88 1.91 1.23 -4.04
CA PHE A 88 3.30 0.75 -4.16
C PHE A 88 3.99 0.58 -2.81
N VAL A 89 3.76 1.49 -1.86
CA VAL A 89 4.31 1.35 -0.51
C VAL A 89 3.68 0.15 0.21
N SER A 90 2.37 -0.06 0.03
CA SER A 90 1.66 -1.22 0.59
C SER A 90 2.20 -2.52 0.01
N GLY A 91 2.30 -2.61 -1.32
CA GLY A 91 2.88 -3.76 -2.01
C GLY A 91 4.31 -4.06 -1.55
N ALA A 92 5.15 -3.03 -1.39
CA ALA A 92 6.51 -3.19 -0.89
C ALA A 92 6.55 -3.72 0.55
N ILE A 93 5.72 -3.20 1.44
CA ILE A 93 5.66 -3.67 2.84
C ILE A 93 5.17 -5.11 2.91
N LEU A 94 4.10 -5.45 2.19
CA LEU A 94 3.50 -6.79 2.18
C LEU A 94 4.41 -7.85 1.54
N SER A 95 5.25 -7.44 0.58
CA SER A 95 6.27 -8.30 -0.04
C SER A 95 7.62 -8.28 0.68
N ALA A 96 7.72 -7.66 1.86
CA ALA A 96 8.96 -7.48 2.61
C ALA A 96 10.10 -6.77 1.82
N VAL A 97 9.75 -5.98 0.81
CA VAL A 97 10.67 -5.12 0.07
C VAL A 97 10.85 -3.81 0.83
N GLY A 98 12.06 -3.61 1.37
CA GLY A 98 12.43 -2.35 2.01
C GLY A 98 12.41 -1.16 1.04
N GLY A 99 12.15 0.04 1.57
CA GLY A 99 12.06 1.27 0.76
C GLY A 99 13.30 1.56 -0.10
N THR A 100 14.50 1.21 0.39
CA THR A 100 15.75 1.34 -0.38
C THR A 100 15.76 0.45 -1.62
N LYS A 101 15.33 -0.81 -1.49
CA LYS A 101 15.27 -1.75 -2.61
C LYS A 101 14.23 -1.30 -3.64
N LEU A 102 13.05 -0.88 -3.19
CA LEU A 102 12.02 -0.32 -4.08
C LEU A 102 12.53 0.92 -4.83
N ARG A 103 13.19 1.85 -4.12
CA ARG A 103 13.76 3.06 -4.72
C ARG A 103 14.80 2.74 -5.78
N LEU A 104 15.70 1.79 -5.50
CA LEU A 104 16.72 1.36 -6.45
C LEU A 104 16.10 0.74 -7.70
N LEU A 105 15.11 -0.15 -7.53
CA LEU A 105 14.38 -0.75 -8.64
C LEU A 105 13.78 0.33 -9.55
N LEU A 106 13.05 1.29 -8.97
CA LEU A 106 12.41 2.37 -9.73
C LEU A 106 13.43 3.23 -10.49
N MET A 107 14.53 3.62 -9.82
CA MET A 107 15.60 4.40 -10.46
C MET A 107 16.24 3.67 -11.63
N MET A 108 16.56 2.38 -11.46
CA MET A 108 17.19 1.57 -12.50
C MET A 108 16.23 1.30 -13.67
N SER A 109 14.93 1.30 -13.42
CA SER A 109 13.89 1.19 -14.46
C SER A 109 13.51 2.54 -15.10
N GLY A 110 14.20 3.64 -14.77
CA GLY A 110 13.90 4.97 -15.32
C GLY A 110 12.61 5.62 -14.78
N VAL A 111 12.05 5.09 -13.69
CA VAL A 111 10.84 5.60 -13.04
C VAL A 111 11.21 6.53 -11.88
N THR A 112 10.51 7.66 -11.76
CA THR A 112 10.72 8.58 -10.63
C THR A 112 10.40 7.88 -9.30
N PRO A 113 11.37 7.78 -8.37
CA PRO A 113 11.16 7.06 -7.13
C PRO A 113 10.47 7.92 -6.07
N LEU A 114 9.87 7.26 -5.08
CA LEU A 114 9.53 7.92 -3.83
C LEU A 114 10.79 8.31 -3.06
N SER A 115 10.72 9.44 -2.34
CA SER A 115 11.71 9.76 -1.33
C SER A 115 11.62 8.80 -0.14
N THR A 116 12.74 8.55 0.52
CA THR A 116 12.79 7.73 1.75
C THR A 116 11.85 8.30 2.82
N THR A 117 11.82 9.63 2.97
CA THR A 117 10.91 10.34 3.87
C THR A 117 9.44 10.07 3.54
N SER A 118 9.06 10.19 2.26
CA SER A 118 7.69 9.91 1.80
C SER A 118 7.31 8.45 2.04
N PHE A 119 8.21 7.51 1.74
CA PHE A 119 7.99 6.08 1.99
C PHE A 119 7.71 5.80 3.47
N HIS A 120 8.58 6.26 4.36
CA HIS A 120 8.41 6.02 5.80
C HIS A 120 7.18 6.74 6.37
N ARG A 121 6.86 7.93 5.87
CA ARG A 121 5.63 8.64 6.22
C ARG A 121 4.40 7.82 5.83
N LEU A 122 4.34 7.33 4.58
CA LEU A 122 3.22 6.54 4.08
C LEU A 122 3.06 5.22 4.86
N LYS A 123 4.18 4.54 5.10
CA LYS A 123 4.24 3.36 5.96
C LYS A 123 3.64 3.65 7.34
N LYS A 124 4.15 4.67 8.03
CA LYS A 124 3.79 4.97 9.42
C LYS A 124 2.33 5.38 9.59
N PHE A 125 1.81 6.22 8.70
CA PHE A 125 0.51 6.84 8.90
C PHE A 125 -0.66 6.13 8.22
N TYR A 126 -0.40 5.30 7.20
CA TYR A 126 -1.47 4.66 6.43
C TYR A 126 -1.33 3.15 6.37
N VAL A 127 -0.15 2.63 6.00
CA VAL A 127 -0.02 1.18 5.75
C VAL A 127 0.06 0.39 7.06
N SER A 128 0.96 0.74 7.98
CA SER A 128 1.11 0.02 9.25
C SER A 128 -0.17 0.01 10.08
N PRO A 129 -0.87 1.15 10.28
CA PRO A 129 -2.15 1.14 11.00
C PRO A 129 -3.21 0.24 10.37
N ALA A 130 -3.32 0.22 9.03
CA ALA A 130 -4.28 -0.64 8.34
C ALA A 130 -3.92 -2.13 8.47
N VAL A 131 -2.63 -2.46 8.44
CA VAL A 131 -2.14 -3.83 8.70
C VAL A 131 -2.44 -4.24 10.13
N ASP A 132 -2.16 -3.37 11.11
CA ASP A 132 -2.39 -3.65 12.52
C ASP A 132 -3.89 -3.84 12.80
N GLU A 133 -4.75 -2.96 12.27
CA GLU A 133 -6.20 -3.06 12.40
C GLU A 133 -6.72 -4.39 11.86
N LEU A 134 -6.34 -4.76 10.63
CA LEU A 134 -6.77 -6.02 10.03
C LEU A 134 -6.22 -7.23 10.80
N PHE A 135 -4.97 -7.15 11.26
CA PHE A 135 -4.32 -8.19 12.04
C PHE A 135 -5.05 -8.43 13.37
N PHE A 136 -5.28 -7.39 14.16
CA PHE A 136 -5.97 -7.51 15.45
C PHE A 136 -7.42 -7.92 15.29
N LYS A 137 -8.11 -7.43 14.25
CA LYS A 137 -9.46 -7.87 13.92
C LYS A 137 -9.50 -9.38 13.63
N LYS A 138 -8.62 -9.87 12.76
CA LYS A 138 -8.54 -11.28 12.39
C LYS A 138 -8.13 -12.17 13.56
N GLN A 139 -7.19 -11.69 14.38
CA GLN A 139 -6.79 -12.38 15.60
C GLN A 139 -7.96 -12.49 16.59
N GLY A 140 -8.75 -11.42 16.76
CA GLY A 140 -9.95 -11.43 17.60
C GLY A 140 -11.01 -12.42 17.10
N GLU A 141 -11.31 -12.40 15.80
CA GLU A 141 -12.24 -13.34 15.15
C GLU A 141 -11.83 -14.80 15.41
N LEU A 142 -10.54 -15.12 15.26
CA LEU A 142 -9.99 -16.45 15.50
C LEU A 142 -10.06 -16.84 16.99
N ILE A 143 -9.70 -15.94 17.91
CA ILE A 143 -9.78 -16.21 19.36
C ILE A 143 -11.22 -16.51 19.79
N ASP A 144 -12.18 -15.76 19.27
CA ASP A 144 -13.60 -15.95 19.61
C ASP A 144 -14.16 -17.26 19.04
N GLU A 145 -13.69 -17.68 17.86
CA GLU A 145 -14.01 -19.01 17.32
C GLU A 145 -13.45 -20.13 18.21
N LEU A 146 -12.17 -20.04 18.60
CA LEU A 146 -11.55 -21.03 19.49
C LEU A 146 -12.28 -21.10 20.84
N ARG A 147 -12.65 -19.96 21.43
CA ARG A 147 -13.43 -19.92 22.68
C ARG A 147 -14.76 -20.65 22.56
N LYS A 148 -15.47 -20.50 21.43
CA LYS A 148 -16.74 -21.21 21.19
C LYS A 148 -16.54 -22.71 21.07
N ARG A 149 -15.45 -23.17 20.44
CA ARG A 149 -15.09 -24.59 20.36
C ARG A 149 -14.80 -25.17 21.75
N VAL A 150 -13.98 -24.49 22.55
CA VAL A 150 -13.71 -24.91 23.95
C VAL A 150 -14.99 -24.99 24.78
N ALA A 151 -15.89 -24.00 24.64
CA ALA A 151 -17.15 -23.98 25.38
C ALA A 151 -18.08 -25.17 25.04
N LYS A 152 -17.95 -25.74 23.83
CA LYS A 152 -18.65 -26.98 23.42
C LYS A 152 -17.98 -28.26 23.90
N GLY A 153 -16.87 -28.15 24.64
CA GLY A 153 -16.08 -29.29 25.12
C GLY A 153 -15.05 -29.80 24.12
N GLU A 154 -14.82 -29.11 23.01
CA GLU A 154 -13.77 -29.47 22.06
C GLU A 154 -12.38 -29.20 22.66
N LYS A 155 -11.44 -30.12 22.43
CA LYS A 155 -10.03 -29.91 22.76
C LYS A 155 -9.37 -29.16 21.62
N ILE A 156 -8.49 -28.22 21.95
CA ILE A 156 -7.71 -27.46 20.96
C ILE A 156 -6.25 -27.83 21.15
N HIS A 157 -5.60 -28.21 20.06
CA HIS A 157 -4.17 -28.40 20.02
C HIS A 157 -3.46 -27.09 19.69
N ILE A 158 -2.69 -26.56 20.64
CA ILE A 158 -1.94 -25.32 20.46
C ILE A 158 -0.45 -25.65 20.47
N CYS A 159 0.27 -25.16 19.48
CA CYS A 159 1.73 -25.18 19.41
C CYS A 159 2.26 -23.76 19.64
N GLY A 160 3.44 -23.63 20.22
CA GLY A 160 4.06 -22.33 20.46
C GLY A 160 5.54 -22.31 20.18
N ASP A 161 6.03 -21.17 19.69
CA ASP A 161 7.45 -20.93 19.47
C ASP A 161 7.86 -19.54 19.95
N GLY A 162 9.07 -19.44 20.50
CA GLY A 162 9.63 -18.21 21.06
C GLY A 162 10.76 -17.68 20.19
N SER A 163 10.64 -16.42 19.75
CA SER A 163 11.75 -15.71 19.10
C SER A 163 12.41 -14.74 20.08
N PHE A 164 13.72 -14.90 20.27
CA PHE A 164 14.56 -14.00 21.05
C PHE A 164 15.27 -13.04 20.10
N ASP A 165 14.74 -11.83 19.97
CA ASP A 165 15.22 -10.90 18.97
C ASP A 165 15.20 -9.49 19.55
N SER A 166 16.17 -9.22 20.41
CA SER A 166 16.51 -7.87 20.86
C SER A 166 17.91 -7.50 20.37
N ARG A 167 18.09 -6.23 19.97
CA ARG A 167 19.41 -5.74 19.53
C ARG A 167 20.39 -5.75 20.70
N GLY A 168 21.56 -6.36 20.52
CA GLY A 168 22.66 -6.33 21.51
C GLY A 168 22.89 -7.63 22.30
N TYR A 169 22.65 -8.81 21.72
CA TYR A 169 22.92 -10.12 22.34
C TYR A 169 22.24 -10.35 23.70
N SER A 170 21.15 -9.63 23.97
CA SER A 170 20.37 -9.83 25.19
C SER A 170 19.07 -10.56 24.86
N ALA A 171 18.79 -11.66 25.55
CA ALA A 171 17.51 -12.38 25.47
C ALA A 171 16.41 -11.69 26.30
N ALA A 172 16.52 -10.37 26.53
CA ALA A 172 15.68 -9.62 27.47
C ALA A 172 14.20 -9.57 27.04
N TYR A 173 13.93 -9.73 25.75
CA TYR A 173 12.60 -9.71 25.15
C TYR A 173 12.39 -10.98 24.35
N CYS A 174 11.50 -11.85 24.83
CA CYS A 174 11.01 -13.01 24.09
C CYS A 174 9.66 -12.67 23.48
N ARG A 175 9.53 -12.84 22.16
CA ARG A 175 8.24 -12.79 21.45
C ARG A 175 7.74 -14.21 21.30
N TYR A 176 6.61 -14.53 21.93
CA TYR A 176 6.00 -15.86 21.89
C TYR A 176 4.83 -15.90 20.91
N PHE A 177 4.88 -16.85 19.98
CA PHE A 177 3.83 -17.09 18.99
C PHE A 177 3.09 -18.34 19.37
N LEU A 178 1.76 -18.25 19.47
CA LEU A 178 0.87 -19.40 19.58
C LEU A 178 0.19 -19.67 18.23
N LEU A 179 0.04 -20.96 17.92
CA LEU A 179 -0.48 -21.50 16.67
C LEU A 179 -1.52 -22.56 17.00
N ASN A 180 -2.65 -22.54 16.30
CA ASN A 180 -3.55 -23.70 16.31
C ASN A 180 -2.92 -24.80 15.43
N ALA A 181 -2.62 -25.95 16.01
CA ALA A 181 -1.95 -27.05 15.33
C ALA A 181 -2.84 -27.74 14.29
N GLU A 182 -4.17 -27.58 14.40
CA GLU A 182 -5.13 -28.23 13.52
C GLU A 182 -5.40 -27.47 12.22
N THR A 183 -5.39 -26.14 12.25
CA THR A 183 -5.75 -25.32 11.08
C THR A 183 -4.55 -24.82 10.28
N GLU A 184 -3.32 -25.04 10.75
CA GLU A 184 -2.08 -24.42 10.25
C GLU A 184 -2.12 -22.87 10.20
N GLU A 185 -3.20 -22.24 10.67
CA GLU A 185 -3.42 -20.81 10.63
C GLU A 185 -2.55 -20.11 11.68
N LYS A 186 -1.65 -19.27 11.17
CA LYS A 186 -0.64 -18.59 11.96
C LYS A 186 -1.18 -17.34 12.67
N LYS A 187 -1.17 -17.40 14.02
CA LYS A 187 -0.76 -16.34 14.99
C LYS A 187 -1.84 -15.85 15.95
N ILE A 188 -1.70 -16.27 17.20
CA ILE A 188 -1.95 -15.40 18.36
C ILE A 188 -0.55 -15.00 18.87
N ALA A 189 -0.15 -13.75 18.66
CA ALA A 189 1.03 -13.21 19.33
C ALA A 189 0.62 -12.77 20.73
N LEU A 190 1.20 -13.37 21.76
CA LEU A 190 1.10 -12.85 23.13
C LEU A 190 2.31 -11.93 23.36
N ALA A 191 2.00 -10.75 23.90
CA ALA A 191 2.91 -9.62 24.00
C ALA A 191 4.18 -9.89 24.84
N GLU A 192 5.19 -9.07 24.57
CA GLU A 192 6.52 -9.02 25.18
C GLU A 192 6.49 -9.23 26.70
N GLN A 193 7.04 -10.35 27.17
CA GLN A 193 7.33 -10.53 28.60
C GLN A 193 8.79 -10.18 28.85
N LYS A 194 9.02 -9.24 29.77
CA LYS A 194 10.34 -8.96 30.33
C LYS A 194 10.70 -10.13 31.23
N VAL A 195 11.68 -10.94 30.82
CA VAL A 195 12.17 -12.05 31.65
C VAL A 195 12.90 -11.44 32.85
N ASN A 196 12.27 -11.42 34.01
CA ASN A 196 12.98 -11.14 35.26
C ASN A 196 13.90 -12.34 35.54
N LYS A 197 15.21 -12.13 35.39
CA LYS A 197 16.19 -13.07 35.92
C LYS A 197 16.14 -13.03 37.44
N GLU A 198 15.41 -13.95 38.06
CA GLU A 198 15.72 -14.34 39.43
C GLU A 198 17.12 -14.96 39.43
N ARG A 199 17.99 -14.42 40.30
CA ARG A 199 19.38 -14.83 40.47
C ARG A 199 19.46 -16.03 41.40
#